data_AF-A0A9E4IZ97-F1
#
_entry.id   AF-A0A9E4IZ97-F1
#
_cell.length_a   1.000
_cell.length_b   1.000
_cell.length_c   1.000
_cell.angle_alpha   90.00
_cell.angle_beta   90.00
_cell.angle_gamma   90.00
#
_symmetry.space_group_name_H-M   'P 1'
#
loop_
_entity.id
_entity.type
_entity.pdbx_description
1 polymer ?
#
loop_
_entity_poly.entity_id
_entity_poly.type
_entity_poly.pdbx_seq_one_letter_code
_entity_poly.pdbx_strand_id
1 'polypeptide(L)'
;MALAAAAVSANGPDWSPGPAPWAGDLTPITANDWNYDRAAHLLSRAGFGGTPEDIQKLADMTPAEAVRSLVEFDDIPNDHLEPFEHSGLWDETLINFPPSRPAATELAEKRGEGMGVKVKPEGVNRHMQPVSDRFFYWLRSTLLETRRVGYWWAERMLDTHRPLEEKMALFWHGH
;
A
#
# COMPACT_ATOMS: atom_id res chain seq x y z
N MET A 1 -12.65 28.73 -20.23
CA MET A 1 -13.22 27.38 -20.40
C MET A 1 -13.46 26.85 -18.99
N ALA A 2 -14.69 26.88 -18.50
CA ALA A 2 -15.01 26.48 -17.13
C ALA A 2 -15.29 24.97 -17.12
N LEU A 3 -14.48 24.21 -16.40
CA LEU A 3 -14.76 22.82 -16.07
C LEU A 3 -15.93 22.81 -15.08
N ALA A 4 -17.11 22.41 -15.55
CA ALA A 4 -18.22 22.09 -14.68
C ALA A 4 -17.87 20.79 -13.95
N ALA A 5 -17.50 20.90 -12.67
CA ALA A 5 -17.46 19.76 -11.79
C ALA A 5 -18.91 19.31 -11.56
N ALA A 6 -19.29 18.18 -12.15
CA ALA A 6 -20.50 17.48 -11.75
C ALA A 6 -20.28 17.02 -10.30
N ALA A 7 -20.96 17.68 -9.35
CA ALA A 7 -21.01 17.21 -7.98
C ALA A 7 -21.81 15.90 -7.96
N VAL A 8 -21.10 14.76 -7.97
CA VAL A 8 -21.71 13.48 -7.61
C VAL A 8 -21.95 13.54 -6.10
N SER A 9 -23.22 13.69 -5.72
CA SER A 9 -23.64 13.53 -4.33
C SER A 9 -23.38 12.10 -3.90
N ALA A 10 -22.36 11.88 -3.07
CA ALA A 10 -22.09 10.60 -2.42
C ALA A 10 -23.14 10.21 -1.36
N ASN A 11 -24.24 10.96 -1.24
CA ASN A 11 -25.35 10.70 -0.34
C ASN A 11 -26.67 11.04 -1.06
N GLY A 12 -27.16 10.13 -1.90
CA GLY A 12 -28.58 10.09 -2.20
C GLY A 12 -29.36 9.78 -0.91
N PRO A 13 -30.57 10.34 -0.70
CA PRO A 13 -31.33 10.18 0.54
C PRO A 13 -31.78 8.74 0.89
N ASP A 14 -31.49 7.74 0.06
CA ASP A 14 -32.03 6.38 0.17
C ASP A 14 -30.95 5.28 0.25
N TRP A 15 -29.80 5.52 0.90
CA TRP A 15 -28.87 4.41 1.20
C TRP A 15 -29.59 3.37 2.06
N SER A 16 -29.75 2.16 1.51
CA SER A 16 -30.45 1.06 2.16
C SER A 16 -29.45 0.14 2.88
N PRO A 17 -29.39 0.11 4.22
CA PRO A 17 -28.65 -0.93 4.95
C PRO A 17 -29.29 -2.30 4.76
N GLY A 18 -28.51 -3.38 4.96
CA GLY A 18 -29.07 -4.73 4.92
C GLY A 18 -30.17 -4.90 5.98
N PRO A 19 -31.17 -5.77 5.75
CA PRO A 19 -32.11 -6.15 6.80
C PRO A 19 -31.38 -6.48 8.11
N ALA A 20 -31.88 -5.96 9.24
CA ALA A 20 -31.31 -6.24 10.55
C ALA A 20 -31.06 -7.73 10.87
N PRO A 21 -31.89 -8.70 10.39
CA PRO A 21 -31.64 -10.12 10.58
C PRO A 21 -30.34 -10.66 9.97
N TRP A 22 -29.73 -9.97 9.00
CA TRP A 22 -28.47 -10.41 8.40
C TRP A 22 -27.25 -10.21 9.31
N ALA A 23 -27.38 -9.46 10.41
CA ALA A 23 -26.27 -9.23 11.32
C ALA A 23 -25.79 -10.55 11.95
N GLY A 24 -24.58 -10.98 11.58
CA GLY A 24 -23.99 -12.24 12.05
C GLY A 24 -24.42 -13.48 11.25
N ASP A 25 -25.25 -13.31 10.22
CA ASP A 25 -25.60 -14.35 9.27
C ASP A 25 -24.56 -14.38 8.13
N LEU A 26 -24.01 -15.56 7.85
CA LEU A 26 -23.01 -15.78 6.81
C LEU A 26 -23.59 -16.50 5.58
N THR A 27 -24.92 -16.68 5.53
CA THR A 27 -25.57 -17.21 4.33
C THR A 27 -25.38 -16.24 3.15
N PRO A 28 -25.10 -16.76 1.94
CA PRO A 28 -24.96 -15.91 0.76
C PRO A 28 -26.24 -15.15 0.46
N ILE A 29 -26.12 -13.86 0.11
CA ILE A 29 -27.23 -13.06 -0.40
C ILE A 29 -27.68 -13.58 -1.78
N THR A 30 -28.95 -13.34 -2.12
CA THR A 30 -29.50 -13.71 -3.42
C THR A 30 -29.35 -12.60 -4.45
N ALA A 31 -29.61 -12.89 -5.73
CA ALA A 31 -29.66 -11.86 -6.77
C ALA A 31 -30.77 -10.82 -6.51
N ASN A 32 -31.86 -11.19 -5.83
CA ASN A 32 -32.94 -10.26 -5.49
C ASN A 32 -32.54 -9.26 -4.39
N ASP A 33 -31.54 -9.61 -3.58
CA ASP A 33 -30.98 -8.77 -2.53
C ASP A 33 -29.92 -7.80 -3.08
N TRP A 34 -29.46 -8.02 -4.31
CA TRP A 34 -28.40 -7.26 -4.95
C TRP A 34 -28.94 -5.96 -5.54
N ASN A 35 -28.21 -4.88 -5.31
CA ASN A 35 -28.53 -3.56 -5.83
C ASN A 35 -27.30 -2.66 -5.80
N TYR A 36 -27.48 -1.44 -6.29
CA TYR A 36 -26.46 -0.40 -6.30
C TYR A 36 -25.79 -0.17 -4.94
N ASP A 37 -26.55 -0.10 -3.84
CA ASP A 37 -25.99 0.12 -2.50
C ASP A 37 -25.13 -1.05 -2.01
N ARG A 38 -25.50 -2.28 -2.35
CA ARG A 38 -24.71 -3.49 -2.02
C ARG A 38 -23.46 -3.59 -2.88
N ALA A 39 -23.54 -3.22 -4.14
CA ALA A 39 -22.37 -3.08 -5.01
C ALA A 39 -21.42 -2.00 -4.49
N ALA A 40 -21.93 -0.83 -4.10
CA ALA A 40 -21.15 0.26 -3.51
C ALA A 40 -20.48 -0.19 -2.20
N HIS A 41 -21.24 -0.90 -1.35
CA HIS A 41 -20.70 -1.44 -0.12
C HIS A 41 -19.59 -2.46 -0.40
N LEU A 42 -19.80 -3.40 -1.32
CA LEU A 42 -18.79 -4.38 -1.73
C LEU A 42 -17.52 -3.66 -2.20
N LEU A 43 -17.63 -2.66 -3.07
CA LEU A 43 -16.47 -1.94 -3.62
C LEU A 43 -15.74 -1.10 -2.56
N SER A 44 -16.45 -0.53 -1.59
CA SER A 44 -15.85 0.12 -0.42
C SER A 44 -15.09 -0.86 0.48
N ARG A 45 -15.55 -2.11 0.57
CA ARG A 45 -14.90 -3.16 1.40
C ARG A 45 -13.78 -3.87 0.66
N ALA A 46 -13.92 -4.13 -0.63
CA ALA A 46 -12.94 -4.81 -1.48
C ALA A 46 -11.93 -3.85 -2.14
N GLY A 47 -12.15 -2.54 -2.08
CA GLY A 47 -11.27 -1.53 -2.67
C GLY A 47 -11.25 -0.22 -1.88
N PHE A 48 -11.02 0.89 -2.57
CA PHE A 48 -11.05 2.24 -1.99
C PHE A 48 -12.37 2.97 -2.30
N GLY A 49 -13.43 2.20 -2.61
CA GLY A 49 -14.64 2.71 -3.24
C GLY A 49 -14.55 2.64 -4.76
N GLY A 50 -15.38 3.42 -5.45
CA GLY A 50 -15.36 3.54 -6.90
C GLY A 50 -16.26 4.67 -7.37
N THR A 51 -16.19 4.97 -8.66
CA THR A 51 -17.07 5.94 -9.31
C THR A 51 -18.50 5.40 -9.36
N PRO A 52 -19.53 6.26 -9.53
CA PRO A 52 -20.89 5.79 -9.78
C PRO A 52 -20.99 4.78 -10.93
N GLU A 53 -20.17 4.97 -11.97
CA GLU A 53 -20.08 4.07 -13.11
C GLU A 53 -19.53 2.69 -12.71
N ASP A 54 -18.48 2.64 -11.87
CA ASP A 54 -17.93 1.37 -11.35
C ASP A 54 -18.96 0.63 -10.48
N ILE A 55 -19.67 1.38 -9.64
CA ILE A 55 -20.73 0.82 -8.78
C ILE A 55 -21.85 0.25 -9.65
N GLN A 56 -22.32 1.02 -10.64
CA GLN A 56 -23.39 0.57 -11.54
C GLN A 56 -22.97 -0.68 -12.32
N LYS A 57 -21.72 -0.73 -12.81
CA LYS A 57 -21.18 -1.91 -13.49
C LYS A 57 -21.27 -3.17 -12.62
N LEU A 58 -20.98 -3.08 -11.33
CA LEU A 58 -21.12 -4.21 -10.40
C LEU A 58 -22.59 -4.48 -10.03
N ALA A 59 -23.43 -3.44 -9.96
CA ALA A 59 -24.86 -3.58 -9.70
C ALA A 59 -25.60 -4.31 -10.83
N ASP A 60 -25.10 -4.17 -12.07
CA ASP A 60 -25.63 -4.86 -13.26
C ASP A 60 -25.20 -6.34 -13.34
N MET A 61 -24.25 -6.76 -12.50
CA MET A 61 -23.82 -8.16 -12.36
C MET A 61 -24.64 -8.88 -11.27
N THR A 62 -24.65 -10.21 -11.28
CA THR A 62 -25.05 -10.97 -10.09
C THR A 62 -24.01 -10.80 -8.96
N PRO A 63 -24.37 -11.01 -7.67
CA PRO A 63 -23.41 -10.95 -6.57
C PRO A 63 -22.16 -11.82 -6.78
N ALA A 64 -22.34 -13.02 -7.33
CA ALA A 64 -21.24 -13.96 -7.56
C ALA A 64 -20.29 -13.48 -8.66
N GLU A 65 -20.83 -12.90 -9.75
CA GLU A 65 -20.02 -12.32 -10.83
C GLU A 65 -19.26 -11.08 -10.36
N ALA A 66 -19.91 -10.20 -9.58
CA ALA A 66 -19.28 -9.03 -9.00
C ALA A 66 -18.09 -9.42 -8.10
N VAL A 67 -18.29 -10.38 -7.19
CA VAL A 67 -17.21 -10.91 -6.34
C VAL A 67 -16.11 -11.55 -7.18
N ARG A 68 -16.47 -12.36 -8.18
CA ARG A 68 -15.49 -13.00 -9.07
C ARG A 68 -14.61 -11.97 -9.77
N SER A 69 -15.20 -10.90 -10.30
CA SER A 69 -14.45 -9.85 -10.99
C SER A 69 -13.44 -9.11 -10.10
N LEU A 70 -13.65 -9.14 -8.78
CA LEU A 70 -12.74 -8.52 -7.81
C LEU A 70 -11.66 -9.47 -7.31
N VAL A 71 -11.94 -10.78 -7.25
CA VAL A 71 -11.04 -11.81 -6.71
C VAL A 71 -10.16 -12.42 -7.81
N GLU A 72 -10.71 -12.67 -8.99
CA GLU A 72 -10.00 -13.23 -10.14
C GLU A 72 -9.40 -12.09 -10.98
N PHE A 73 -8.53 -11.30 -10.36
CA PHE A 73 -7.98 -10.08 -10.95
C PHE A 73 -6.73 -10.31 -11.82
N ASP A 74 -6.17 -11.52 -11.84
CA ASP A 74 -4.91 -11.83 -12.53
C ASP A 74 -4.95 -11.53 -14.04
N ASP A 75 -6.12 -11.70 -14.66
CA ASP A 75 -6.34 -11.46 -16.09
C ASP A 75 -6.75 -10.01 -16.41
N ILE A 76 -6.96 -9.15 -15.40
CA ILE A 76 -7.35 -7.74 -15.59
C ILE A 76 -6.13 -6.91 -15.98
N PRO A 77 -6.08 -6.25 -17.16
CA PRO A 77 -4.92 -5.46 -17.55
C PRO A 77 -4.65 -4.29 -16.58
N ASN A 78 -3.38 -4.12 -16.22
CA ASN A 78 -2.85 -3.06 -15.36
C ASN A 78 -1.49 -2.56 -15.90
N ASP A 79 -1.30 -2.67 -17.21
CA ASP A 79 -0.06 -2.36 -17.94
C ASP A 79 0.25 -0.86 -18.01
N HIS A 80 -0.74 0.00 -17.75
CA HIS A 80 -0.53 1.44 -17.59
C HIS A 80 0.18 1.82 -16.29
N LEU A 81 0.26 0.91 -15.32
CA LEU A 81 0.89 1.16 -14.02
C LEU A 81 2.35 0.72 -14.03
N GLU A 82 3.25 1.70 -14.07
CA GLU A 82 4.69 1.45 -14.07
C GLU A 82 5.19 0.77 -12.76
N PRO A 83 6.19 -0.12 -12.85
CA PRO A 83 6.83 -0.70 -11.69
C PRO A 83 7.61 0.34 -10.87
N PHE A 84 7.88 0.03 -9.61
CA PHE A 84 8.71 0.90 -8.78
C PHE A 84 10.16 0.94 -9.29
N GLU A 85 10.66 2.13 -9.60
CA GLU A 85 12.07 2.33 -9.94
C GLU A 85 12.89 2.71 -8.70
N HIS A 86 13.81 1.84 -8.30
CA HIS A 86 14.74 2.12 -7.19
C HIS A 86 15.66 3.31 -7.51
N SER A 87 15.93 4.16 -6.51
CA SER A 87 16.82 5.32 -6.71
C SER A 87 18.30 4.96 -6.76
N GLY A 88 18.64 3.74 -6.34
CA GLY A 88 20.03 3.32 -6.08
C GLY A 88 20.64 3.93 -4.81
N LEU A 89 19.89 4.73 -4.03
CA LEU A 89 20.34 5.27 -2.75
C LEU A 89 20.19 4.28 -1.59
N TRP A 90 19.38 3.24 -1.77
CA TRP A 90 19.15 2.21 -0.77
C TRP A 90 19.70 0.87 -1.28
N ASP A 91 20.34 0.10 -0.41
CA ASP A 91 20.88 -1.23 -0.69
C ASP A 91 20.58 -2.20 0.46
N GLU A 92 20.66 -3.51 0.23
CA GLU A 92 20.26 -4.54 1.19
C GLU A 92 21.01 -4.49 2.53
N THR A 93 22.23 -3.93 2.58
CA THR A 93 22.97 -3.82 3.85
C THR A 93 22.32 -2.84 4.84
N LEU A 94 21.33 -2.08 4.37
CA LEU A 94 20.54 -1.12 5.14
C LEU A 94 19.30 -1.73 5.82
N ILE A 95 18.99 -3.01 5.59
CA ILE A 95 17.80 -3.68 6.10
C ILE A 95 17.84 -3.89 7.63
N ASN A 96 18.99 -4.30 8.16
CA ASN A 96 19.18 -4.64 9.57
C ASN A 96 19.95 -3.53 10.27
N PHE A 97 19.23 -2.68 11.00
CA PHE A 97 19.83 -1.47 11.56
C PHE A 97 19.91 -1.45 13.09
N PRO A 98 21.03 -0.99 13.68
CA PRO A 98 21.13 -0.82 15.12
C PRO A 98 20.14 0.23 15.63
N PRO A 99 19.63 0.08 16.86
CA PRO A 99 18.63 0.98 17.43
C PRO A 99 19.13 2.42 17.65
N SER A 100 20.46 2.62 17.62
CA SER A 100 21.07 3.93 17.83
C SER A 100 22.47 4.02 17.21
N ARG A 101 22.96 5.25 17.03
CA ARG A 101 24.34 5.49 16.56
C ARG A 101 25.38 4.90 17.54
N PRO A 102 25.29 5.08 18.87
CA PRO A 102 26.18 4.41 19.81
C PRO A 102 26.21 2.89 19.62
N ALA A 103 25.04 2.25 19.49
CA ALA A 103 24.97 0.80 19.25
C ALA A 103 25.66 0.39 17.94
N ALA A 104 25.54 1.21 16.87
CA ALA A 104 26.26 0.98 15.62
C ALA A 104 27.78 1.00 15.80
N THR A 105 28.29 2.02 16.50
CA THR A 105 29.73 2.18 16.70
C THR A 105 30.32 1.18 17.70
N GLU A 106 29.61 0.81 18.76
CA GLU A 106 30.03 -0.23 19.71
C GLU A 106 30.10 -1.61 19.06
N LEU A 107 29.14 -1.93 18.18
CA LEU A 107 29.17 -3.17 17.40
C LEU A 107 30.38 -3.20 16.47
N ALA A 108 30.66 -2.07 15.81
CA ALA A 108 31.78 -1.95 14.89
C ALA A 108 33.14 -1.98 15.60
N GLU A 109 33.24 -1.45 16.82
CA GLU A 109 34.43 -1.54 17.66
C GLU A 109 34.80 -2.99 17.98
N LYS A 110 33.79 -3.79 18.34
CA LYS A 110 34.00 -5.20 18.70
C LYS A 110 34.35 -6.07 17.50
N ARG A 111 33.87 -5.72 16.30
CA ARG A 111 33.96 -6.56 15.09
C ARG A 111 34.95 -6.07 14.05
N GLY A 112 35.41 -4.82 14.14
CA GLY A 112 36.18 -4.15 13.10
C GLY A 112 35.35 -3.70 11.89
N GLU A 113 34.04 -3.93 11.89
CA GLU A 113 33.11 -3.54 10.84
C GLU A 113 31.68 -3.40 11.38
N GLY A 114 30.90 -2.54 10.74
CA GLY A 114 29.50 -2.34 11.07
C GLY A 114 28.76 -1.79 9.86
N MET A 115 27.51 -2.24 9.67
CA MET A 115 26.63 -1.76 8.61
C MET A 115 27.23 -1.83 7.20
N GLY A 116 27.97 -2.92 6.92
CA GLY A 116 28.61 -3.16 5.64
C GLY A 116 29.89 -2.35 5.38
N VAL A 117 30.39 -1.58 6.35
CA VAL A 117 31.62 -0.79 6.21
C VAL A 117 32.63 -1.11 7.32
N LYS A 118 33.92 -1.09 6.98
CA LYS A 118 35.02 -1.33 7.92
C LYS A 118 35.36 -0.06 8.72
N VAL A 119 35.77 -0.25 9.97
CA VAL A 119 36.41 0.83 10.73
C VAL A 119 37.80 1.11 10.15
N LYS A 120 38.35 2.31 10.40
CA LYS A 120 39.74 2.61 10.02
C LYS A 120 40.71 1.85 10.93
N PRO A 121 42.01 1.79 10.65
CA PRO A 121 42.97 1.24 11.62
C PRO A 121 42.92 1.98 12.96
N GLU A 122 43.29 1.28 14.04
CA GLU A 122 43.42 1.88 15.36
C GLU A 122 44.49 2.99 15.35
N GLY A 123 44.28 4.04 16.16
CA GLY A 123 45.18 5.20 16.20
C GLY A 123 45.01 6.21 15.05
N VAL A 124 44.23 5.88 14.01
CA VAL A 124 43.88 6.83 12.94
C VAL A 124 42.77 7.77 13.40
N ASN A 125 42.91 9.07 13.12
CA ASN A 125 41.91 10.07 13.49
C ASN A 125 40.51 9.72 12.91
N ARG A 126 39.49 9.91 13.75
CA ARG A 126 38.09 9.54 13.47
C ARG A 126 37.97 8.08 13.01
N HIS A 127 38.51 7.18 13.82
CA HIS A 127 38.52 5.73 13.61
C HIS A 127 37.12 5.17 13.22
N MET A 128 36.07 5.63 13.92
CA MET A 128 34.67 5.23 13.71
C MET A 128 33.91 6.02 12.63
N GLN A 129 34.55 6.98 11.96
CA GLN A 129 33.85 7.87 11.02
C GLN A 129 33.10 7.11 9.91
N PRO A 130 33.66 6.07 9.26
CA PRO A 130 32.94 5.38 8.18
C PRO A 130 31.60 4.79 8.63
N VAL A 131 31.56 4.20 9.83
CA VAL A 131 30.34 3.63 10.41
C VAL A 131 29.36 4.73 10.80
N SER A 132 29.85 5.84 11.35
CA SER A 132 29.00 7.00 11.65
C SER A 132 28.43 7.66 10.40
N ASP A 133 29.20 7.79 9.33
CA ASP A 133 28.74 8.34 8.05
C ASP A 133 27.69 7.42 7.44
N ARG A 134 27.94 6.11 7.46
CA ARG A 134 26.97 5.10 7.03
C ARG A 134 25.69 5.18 7.88
N PHE A 135 25.78 5.45 9.18
CA PHE A 135 24.62 5.67 10.06
C PHE A 135 23.70 6.79 9.56
N PHE A 136 24.27 7.94 9.27
CA PHE A 136 23.49 9.08 8.79
C PHE A 136 23.03 8.92 7.34
N TYR A 137 23.82 8.24 6.50
CA TYR A 137 23.42 7.88 5.15
C TYR A 137 22.17 7.01 5.17
N TRP A 138 22.12 5.96 6.00
CA TRP A 138 20.94 5.13 6.19
C TRP A 138 19.71 5.94 6.60
N LEU A 139 19.85 6.79 7.62
CA LEU A 139 18.73 7.57 8.14
C LEU A 139 18.09 8.42 7.04
N ARG A 140 18.92 8.96 6.13
CA ARG A 140 18.46 9.75 4.99
C ARG A 140 17.94 8.89 3.84
N SER A 141 18.72 7.90 3.39
CA SER A 141 18.37 7.05 2.25
C SER A 141 17.09 6.26 2.51
N THR A 142 16.97 5.59 3.66
CA THR A 142 15.77 4.83 4.04
C THR A 142 14.56 5.76 4.11
N LEU A 143 14.66 6.92 4.77
CA LEU A 143 13.54 7.87 4.84
C LEU A 143 13.08 8.33 3.46
N LEU A 144 14.02 8.65 2.56
CA LEU A 144 13.70 9.12 1.21
C LEU A 144 13.12 7.98 0.35
N GLU A 145 13.73 6.81 0.39
CA GLU A 145 13.28 5.67 -0.43
C GLU A 145 11.93 5.13 0.05
N THR A 146 11.71 5.01 1.36
CA THR A 146 10.40 4.63 1.92
C THR A 146 9.31 5.63 1.53
N ARG A 147 9.61 6.92 1.51
CA ARG A 147 8.66 7.94 1.01
C ARG A 147 8.36 7.76 -0.49
N ARG A 148 9.38 7.49 -1.31
CA ARG A 148 9.19 7.23 -2.75
C ARG A 148 8.31 6.01 -2.98
N VAL A 149 8.56 4.91 -2.28
CA VAL A 149 7.70 3.72 -2.33
C VAL A 149 6.27 4.06 -1.89
N GLY A 150 6.12 4.85 -0.82
CA GLY A 150 4.80 5.29 -0.34
C GLY A 150 4.02 6.12 -1.36
N TYR A 151 4.67 7.07 -2.04
CA TYR A 151 4.03 7.87 -3.10
C TYR A 151 3.70 7.02 -4.32
N TRP A 152 4.65 6.23 -4.80
CA TRP A 152 4.44 5.31 -5.92
C TRP A 152 3.25 4.38 -5.67
N TRP A 153 3.18 3.79 -4.47
CA TRP A 153 2.09 2.88 -4.16
C TRP A 153 0.75 3.61 -3.98
N ALA A 154 0.75 4.82 -3.41
CA ALA A 154 -0.45 5.64 -3.29
C ALA A 154 -1.03 6.03 -4.66
N GLU A 155 -0.19 6.43 -5.61
CA GLU A 155 -0.60 6.69 -7.00
C GLU A 155 -1.16 5.42 -7.64
N ARG A 156 -0.47 4.28 -7.46
CA ARG A 156 -0.93 2.97 -7.95
C ARG A 156 -2.30 2.57 -7.38
N MET A 157 -2.56 2.83 -6.10
CA MET A 157 -3.86 2.58 -5.46
C MET A 157 -5.01 3.44 -6.02
N LEU A 158 -4.71 4.63 -6.57
CA LEU A 158 -5.72 5.51 -7.18
C LEU A 158 -6.10 5.06 -8.59
N ASP A 159 -5.14 4.54 -9.35
CA ASP A 159 -5.29 4.29 -10.80
C ASP A 159 -5.42 2.80 -11.15
N THR A 160 -5.39 1.90 -10.16
CA THR A 160 -5.45 0.45 -10.39
C THR A 160 -6.83 -0.03 -10.85
N HIS A 161 -6.85 -0.96 -11.81
CA HIS A 161 -8.05 -1.74 -12.13
C HIS A 161 -8.23 -2.97 -11.22
N ARG A 162 -7.28 -3.21 -10.31
CA ARG A 162 -7.25 -4.36 -9.39
C ARG A 162 -7.29 -3.89 -7.92
N PRO A 163 -8.38 -3.23 -7.48
CA PRO A 163 -8.41 -2.57 -6.17
C PRO A 163 -8.27 -3.54 -4.98
N LEU A 164 -8.70 -4.79 -5.13
CA LEU A 164 -8.55 -5.80 -4.09
C LEU A 164 -7.09 -6.22 -3.89
N GLU A 165 -6.31 -6.35 -4.96
CA GLU A 165 -4.87 -6.67 -4.90
C GLU A 165 -4.15 -5.66 -4.01
N GLU A 166 -4.35 -4.36 -4.29
CA GLU A 166 -3.69 -3.29 -3.55
C GLU A 166 -4.20 -3.20 -2.11
N LYS A 167 -5.51 -3.37 -1.88
CA LYS A 167 -6.08 -3.35 -0.54
C LYS A 167 -5.64 -4.52 0.33
N MET A 168 -5.49 -5.71 -0.26
CA MET A 168 -4.91 -6.85 0.43
C MET A 168 -3.46 -6.53 0.78
N ALA A 169 -2.61 -6.13 -0.17
CA ALA A 169 -1.25 -5.73 0.15
C ALA A 169 -1.19 -4.67 1.29
N LEU A 170 -2.12 -3.71 1.33
CA LEU A 170 -2.27 -2.74 2.42
C LEU A 170 -2.60 -3.40 3.78
N PHE A 171 -3.56 -4.32 3.81
CA PHE A 171 -3.95 -5.00 5.04
C PHE A 171 -2.80 -5.83 5.65
N TRP A 172 -2.00 -6.49 4.81
CA TRP A 172 -0.94 -7.39 5.25
C TRP A 172 0.39 -6.68 5.61
N HIS A 173 0.62 -5.43 5.22
CA HIS A 173 1.88 -4.73 5.52
C HIS A 173 2.09 -4.37 7.01
N GLY A 174 1.05 -4.51 7.84
CA GLY A 174 1.00 -3.97 9.22
C GLY A 174 1.15 -5.00 10.35
N HIS A 175 1.49 -6.24 10.03
CA HIS A 175 1.68 -7.35 10.98
C HIS A 175 3.11 -7.90 10.90
#